data_AF-A0A8T4LQR8-F1
#
_entry.id   AF-A0A8T4LQR8-F1
#
_cell.length_a   1.000
_cell.length_b   1.000
_cell.length_c   1.000
_cell.angle_alpha   90.00
_cell.angle_beta   90.00
_cell.angle_gamma   90.00
#
_symmetry.space_group_name_H-M   'P 1'
#
loop_
_entity.id
_entity.type
_entity.pdbx_description
1 polymer ?
#
loop_
_entity_poly.entity_id
_entity_poly.type
_entity_poly.pdbx_seq_one_letter_code
_entity_poly.pdbx_strand_id
1 'polypeptide(L)'
;MVEIIPESFEEYDSDLKTKAACERYFEKIIEACVDLAFLVIKRRDLEVPENEESSFVILADNQILPDKLSKQLIDFKGMRNILAHKYGKVDDNKVYLTLSEEIERDVREYINKVKNYSEEK
;
A
#
# COMPACT_ATOMS: atom_id res chain seq x y z
N MET A 1 0.68 0.15 13.81
CA MET A 1 0.62 -1.14 13.10
C MET A 1 1.29 -2.23 13.92
N VAL A 2 2.42 -1.94 14.57
CA VAL A 2 3.18 -2.86 15.43
C VAL A 2 2.35 -3.63 16.46
N GLU A 3 1.24 -3.10 16.99
CA GLU A 3 0.48 -3.81 18.03
C GLU A 3 -0.35 -5.03 17.57
N ILE A 4 -0.62 -5.18 16.27
CA ILE A 4 -1.52 -6.23 15.74
C ILE A 4 -0.75 -7.29 14.94
N ILE A 5 0.44 -6.95 14.43
CA ILE A 5 1.28 -7.88 13.69
C ILE A 5 2.07 -8.70 14.72
N PRO A 6 1.97 -10.04 14.70
CA PRO A 6 2.74 -10.90 15.59
C PRO A 6 4.25 -10.76 15.40
N GLU A 7 5.03 -11.21 16.39
CA GLU A 7 6.49 -11.16 16.32
C GLU A 7 7.09 -12.24 15.42
N SER A 8 6.33 -13.31 15.15
CA SER A 8 6.77 -14.43 14.31
C SER A 8 5.74 -14.83 13.25
N PHE A 9 6.24 -15.44 12.17
CA PHE A 9 5.39 -16.00 11.12
C PHE A 9 4.51 -17.13 11.66
N GLU A 10 5.03 -17.94 12.59
CA GLU A 10 4.30 -19.05 13.20
C GLU A 10 3.07 -18.56 13.97
N GLU A 11 3.18 -17.46 14.71
CA GLU A 11 2.04 -16.84 15.39
C GLU A 11 1.03 -16.25 14.40
N TYR A 12 1.52 -15.63 13.33
CA TYR A 12 0.67 -15.13 12.25
C TYR A 12 -0.12 -16.25 11.56
N ASP A 13 0.50 -17.38 11.24
CA ASP A 13 -0.14 -18.46 10.49
C ASP A 13 -1.01 -19.38 11.35
N SER A 14 -0.72 -19.47 12.66
CA SER A 14 -1.44 -20.37 13.58
C SER A 14 -2.76 -19.80 14.11
N ASP A 15 -2.96 -18.47 14.11
CA ASP A 15 -4.22 -17.85 14.52
C ASP A 15 -4.95 -17.13 13.37
N LEU A 16 -6.03 -17.76 12.90
CA LEU A 16 -6.88 -17.24 11.83
C LEU A 16 -7.45 -15.84 12.13
N LYS A 17 -7.73 -15.51 13.41
CA LYS A 17 -8.30 -14.20 13.75
C LYS A 17 -7.26 -13.11 13.60
N THR A 18 -6.06 -13.34 14.13
CA THR A 18 -4.93 -12.42 14.00
C THR A 18 -4.55 -12.23 12.54
N LYS A 19 -4.41 -13.32 11.77
CA LYS A 19 -4.15 -13.28 10.33
C LYS A 19 -5.17 -12.42 9.58
N ALA A 20 -6.46 -12.70 9.77
CA ALA A 20 -7.53 -11.95 9.12
C ALA A 20 -7.56 -10.46 9.53
N ALA A 21 -7.21 -10.15 10.77
CA ALA A 21 -7.08 -8.76 11.23
C ALA A 21 -5.93 -8.05 10.51
N CYS A 22 -4.73 -8.65 10.48
CA CYS A 22 -3.56 -8.10 9.80
C CYS A 22 -3.82 -7.85 8.31
N GLU A 23 -4.37 -8.85 7.60
CA GLU A 23 -4.74 -8.75 6.19
C GLU A 23 -5.77 -7.63 5.97
N ARG A 24 -6.76 -7.49 6.87
CA ARG A 24 -7.76 -6.42 6.77
C ARG A 24 -7.17 -5.02 6.97
N TYR A 25 -6.23 -4.85 7.89
CA TYR A 25 -5.53 -3.58 8.07
C TYR A 25 -4.72 -3.22 6.84
N PHE A 26 -4.02 -4.20 6.26
CA PHE A 26 -3.29 -4.04 5.01
C PHE A 26 -4.20 -3.55 3.89
N GLU A 27 -5.34 -4.22 3.67
CA GLU A 27 -6.32 -3.79 2.68
C GLU A 27 -6.72 -2.32 2.86
N LYS A 28 -7.04 -1.92 4.09
CA LYS A 28 -7.51 -0.57 4.40
C LYS A 28 -6.42 0.49 4.21
N ILE A 29 -5.17 0.15 4.51
CA ILE A 29 -4.05 1.07 4.28
C ILE A 29 -3.84 1.29 2.79
N ILE A 30 -3.84 0.22 1.99
CA ILE A 30 -3.63 0.34 0.54
C ILE A 30 -4.79 1.06 -0.14
N GLU A 31 -6.04 0.81 0.27
CA GLU A 31 -7.22 1.58 -0.17
C GLU A 31 -7.05 3.08 0.13
N ALA A 32 -6.61 3.43 1.34
CA ALA A 32 -6.36 4.83 1.70
C ALA A 32 -5.22 5.46 0.89
N CYS A 33 -4.17 4.70 0.55
CA CYS A 33 -3.09 5.17 -0.33
C CYS A 33 -3.59 5.48 -1.74
N VAL A 34 -4.45 4.62 -2.29
CA VAL A 34 -5.07 4.83 -3.61
C VAL A 34 -5.98 6.06 -3.58
N ASP A 35 -6.83 6.19 -2.56
CA ASP A 35 -7.71 7.36 -2.40
C ASP A 35 -6.91 8.67 -2.30
N LEU A 36 -5.80 8.66 -1.55
CA LEU A 36 -4.91 9.82 -1.46
C LEU A 36 -4.28 10.15 -2.81
N ALA A 37 -3.87 9.15 -3.59
CA ALA A 37 -3.31 9.37 -4.92
C ALA A 37 -4.34 10.05 -5.85
N PHE A 38 -5.57 9.54 -5.88
CA PHE A 38 -6.67 10.16 -6.63
C PHE A 38 -6.96 11.60 -6.16
N LEU A 39 -6.96 11.84 -4.85
CA LEU A 39 -7.18 13.17 -4.30
C LEU A 39 -6.09 14.17 -4.74
N VAL A 40 -4.83 13.74 -4.72
CA VAL A 40 -3.68 14.56 -5.15
C VAL A 40 -3.79 14.87 -6.64
N ILE A 41 -4.03 13.85 -7.47
CA ILE A 41 -4.20 13.99 -8.92
C ILE A 41 -5.30 15.00 -9.24
N LYS A 42 -6.47 14.85 -8.60
CA LYS A 42 -7.60 15.78 -8.78
C LYS A 42 -7.28 17.20 -8.34
N ARG A 43 -6.59 17.38 -7.21
CA ARG A 43 -6.22 18.72 -6.71
C ARG A 43 -5.18 19.42 -7.59
N ARG A 44 -4.41 18.65 -8.35
CA ARG A 44 -3.31 19.16 -9.18
C ARG A 44 -3.66 19.21 -10.66
N ASP A 45 -4.89 18.84 -11.03
CA ASP A 45 -5.37 18.78 -12.41
C ASP A 45 -4.43 17.95 -13.32
N LEU A 46 -3.96 16.82 -12.78
CA LEU A 46 -3.12 15.88 -13.53
C LEU A 46 -3.99 14.96 -14.41
N GLU A 47 -3.33 14.14 -15.21
CA GLU A 47 -3.98 13.12 -16.04
C GLU A 47 -4.94 12.24 -15.21
N VAL A 48 -6.07 11.87 -15.82
CA VAL A 48 -7.06 11.02 -15.19
C VAL A 48 -6.55 9.58 -15.19
N PRO A 49 -6.43 8.90 -14.04
CA PRO A 49 -5.95 7.53 -14.00
C PRO A 49 -6.95 6.57 -14.65
N GLU A 50 -6.46 5.66 -15.48
CA GLU A 50 -7.28 4.60 -16.10
C GLU A 50 -7.69 3.52 -15.09
N ASN A 51 -6.86 3.33 -14.06
CA ASN A 51 -7.04 2.36 -12.99
C ASN A 51 -6.27 2.79 -11.72
N GLU A 52 -6.40 2.04 -10.63
CA GLU A 52 -5.73 2.36 -9.37
C GLU A 52 -4.20 2.35 -9.50
N GLU A 53 -3.60 1.41 -10.24
CA GLU A 53 -2.15 1.36 -10.44
C GLU A 53 -1.63 2.60 -11.16
N SER A 54 -2.34 3.05 -12.19
CA SER A 54 -1.97 4.25 -12.95
C SER A 54 -1.96 5.50 -12.08
N SER A 55 -2.72 5.53 -10.98
CA SER A 55 -2.67 6.66 -10.05
C SER A 55 -1.27 6.82 -9.43
N PHE A 56 -0.58 5.74 -9.08
CA PHE A 56 0.79 5.82 -8.55
C PHE A 56 1.82 6.13 -9.64
N VAL A 57 1.59 5.67 -10.86
CA VAL A 57 2.45 5.99 -12.02
C VAL A 57 2.38 7.49 -12.32
N ILE A 58 1.18 8.06 -12.40
CA ILE A 58 0.97 9.49 -12.66
C ILE A 58 1.66 10.36 -11.61
N LEU A 59 1.63 9.96 -10.33
CA LEU A 59 2.36 10.68 -9.29
C LEU A 59 3.89 10.59 -9.47
N ALA A 60 4.43 9.47 -9.95
CA ALA A 60 5.86 9.34 -10.23
C ALA A 60 6.30 10.14 -11.46
N ASP A 61 5.52 10.09 -12.55
CA ASP A 61 5.78 10.84 -13.78
C ASP A 61 5.80 12.37 -13.53
N ASN A 62 5.01 12.82 -12.55
CA ASN A 62 4.99 14.21 -12.08
C ASN A 62 5.98 14.51 -10.95
N GLN A 63 6.93 13.60 -10.69
CA GLN A 63 8.00 13.73 -9.69
C GLN A 63 7.51 13.90 -8.24
N ILE A 64 6.25 13.57 -7.95
CA ILE A 64 5.66 13.60 -6.61
C ILE A 64 6.18 12.40 -5.81
N LEU A 65 6.34 11.25 -6.47
CA LEU A 65 6.91 10.03 -5.90
C LEU A 65 8.17 9.60 -6.63
N PRO A 66 9.14 8.98 -5.96
CA PRO A 66 10.17 8.21 -6.63
C PRO A 66 9.56 7.00 -7.36
N ASP A 67 10.07 6.65 -8.56
CA ASP A 67 9.63 5.47 -9.33
C ASP A 67 9.64 4.18 -8.51
N LYS A 68 10.65 4.02 -7.65
CA LYS A 68 10.79 2.86 -6.78
C LYS A 68 9.62 2.74 -5.81
N LEU A 69 9.20 3.86 -5.22
CA LEU A 69 8.09 3.89 -4.28
C LEU A 69 6.74 3.66 -4.99
N SER A 70 6.58 4.24 -6.19
CA SER A 70 5.40 3.98 -7.03
C SER A 70 5.25 2.49 -7.35
N LYS A 71 6.33 1.82 -7.81
CA LYS A 71 6.33 0.37 -8.06
C LYS A 71 5.97 -0.44 -6.82
N GLN A 72 6.51 -0.07 -5.65
CA GLN A 72 6.21 -0.76 -4.40
C GLN A 72 4.73 -0.64 -4.01
N LEU A 73 4.13 0.55 -4.16
CA LEU A 73 2.70 0.76 -3.89
C LEU A 73 1.79 -0.03 -4.85
N ILE A 74 2.21 -0.15 -6.12
CA ILE A 74 1.53 -1.00 -7.12
C ILE A 74 1.62 -2.47 -6.71
N ASP A 75 2.77 -2.94 -6.25
CA ASP A 75 2.95 -4.32 -5.78
C ASP A 75 2.08 -4.61 -4.54
N PHE A 76 1.97 -3.68 -3.60
CA PHE A 76 1.06 -3.80 -2.46
C PHE A 76 -0.41 -3.86 -2.88
N LYS A 77 -0.82 -3.07 -3.88
CA LYS A 77 -2.16 -3.16 -4.47
C LYS A 77 -2.40 -4.53 -5.10
N GLY A 78 -1.41 -5.07 -5.81
CA GLY A 78 -1.45 -6.42 -6.35
C GLY A 78 -1.67 -7.46 -5.26
N MET A 79 -0.91 -7.37 -4.16
CA MET A 79 -1.06 -8.25 -3.00
C MET A 79 -2.46 -8.13 -2.36
N ARG A 80 -2.99 -6.91 -2.21
CA ARG A 80 -4.34 -6.66 -1.70
C ARG A 80 -5.39 -7.38 -2.55
N ASN A 81 -5.26 -7.32 -3.88
CA ASN A 81 -6.19 -7.99 -4.78
C ASN A 81 -6.17 -9.51 -4.63
N ILE A 82 -4.98 -10.09 -4.41
CA ILE A 82 -4.82 -11.52 -4.17
C ILE A 82 -5.51 -11.91 -2.85
N LEU A 83 -5.30 -11.14 -1.78
CA LEU A 83 -5.91 -11.38 -0.47
C LEU A 83 -7.45 -11.25 -0.50
N ALA A 84 -7.97 -10.18 -1.10
CA ALA A 84 -9.40 -9.88 -1.12
C ALA A 84 -10.22 -10.88 -1.97
N HIS A 85 -9.67 -11.30 -3.11
CA HIS A 85 -10.39 -12.16 -4.06
C HIS A 85 -9.95 -13.62 -4.03
N LYS A 86 -8.96 -13.97 -3.21
CA LYS A 86 -8.33 -15.31 -3.16
C LYS A 86 -7.90 -15.81 -4.55
N TYR A 87 -7.41 -14.91 -5.41
CA TYR A 87 -6.90 -15.31 -6.71
C TYR A 87 -5.62 -16.13 -6.53
N GLY A 88 -5.71 -17.44 -6.76
CA GLY A 88 -4.57 -18.36 -6.65
C GLY A 88 -4.22 -18.75 -5.21
N LYS A 89 -3.00 -19.27 -5.03
CA LYS A 89 -2.47 -19.65 -3.72
C LYS A 89 -1.78 -18.43 -3.09
N VAL A 90 -2.26 -17.99 -1.93
CA VAL A 90 -1.60 -16.95 -1.13
C VAL A 90 -0.29 -17.50 -0.58
N ASP A 91 0.79 -16.73 -0.70
CA ASP A 91 2.05 -17.02 -0.01
C ASP A 91 2.06 -16.23 1.30
N ASP A 92 1.66 -16.89 2.37
CA ASP A 92 1.50 -16.28 3.69
C ASP A 92 2.82 -15.76 4.27
N ASN A 93 3.96 -16.38 3.92
CA ASN A 93 5.28 -15.88 4.32
C ASN A 93 5.55 -14.52 3.68
N LYS A 94 5.25 -14.39 2.38
CA LYS A 94 5.42 -13.12 1.68
C LYS A 94 4.50 -12.04 2.25
N VAL A 95 3.25 -12.38 2.55
CA VAL A 95 2.30 -11.44 3.17
C VAL A 95 2.82 -10.98 4.52
N TYR A 96 3.23 -11.90 5.39
CA TYR A 96 3.78 -11.58 6.70
C TYR A 96 4.99 -10.64 6.61
N LEU A 97 5.98 -10.94 5.76
CA LEU A 97 7.16 -10.09 5.56
C LEU A 97 6.79 -8.67 5.10
N THR A 98 5.86 -8.55 4.14
CA THR A 98 5.40 -7.23 3.69
C THR A 98 4.72 -6.46 4.83
N LEU A 99 3.93 -7.13 5.66
CA LEU A 99 3.27 -6.52 6.82
C LEU A 99 4.27 -6.06 7.88
N SER A 100 5.23 -6.90 8.23
CA SER A 100 6.15 -6.68 9.35
C SER A 100 7.31 -5.75 9.00
N GLU A 101 7.75 -5.69 7.74
CA GLU A 101 9.00 -5.00 7.36
C GLU A 101 8.82 -3.87 6.33
N GLU A 102 7.84 -3.96 5.43
CA GLU A 102 7.80 -3.10 4.24
C GLU A 102 6.73 -2.01 4.34
N ILE A 103 5.49 -2.39 4.61
CA ILE A 103 4.33 -1.49 4.45
C ILE A 103 4.45 -0.23 5.31
N GLU A 104 4.86 -0.35 6.57
CA GLU A 104 4.93 0.82 7.45
C GLU A 104 5.97 1.84 6.95
N ARG A 105 7.15 1.37 6.54
CA ARG A 105 8.21 2.23 6.01
C ARG A 105 7.74 2.94 4.75
N ASP A 106 7.23 2.19 3.79
CA ASP A 106 6.93 2.70 2.45
C ASP A 106 5.69 3.61 2.46
N VAL A 107 4.67 3.30 3.27
CA VAL A 107 3.50 4.16 3.44
C VAL A 107 3.86 5.46 4.16
N ARG A 108 4.76 5.42 5.16
CA ARG A 108 5.27 6.64 5.80
C ARG A 108 6.05 7.50 4.80
N GLU A 109 6.89 6.91 3.97
CA GLU A 109 7.59 7.64 2.91
C GLU A 109 6.59 8.28 1.94
N TYR A 110 5.58 7.52 1.49
CA TYR A 110 4.53 7.99 0.61
C TYR A 110 3.79 9.21 1.17
N ILE A 111 3.34 9.14 2.42
CA ILE A 111 2.65 10.27 3.10
C ILE A 111 3.56 11.50 3.17
N ASN A 112 4.84 11.32 3.51
CA ASN A 112 5.79 12.43 3.59
C ASN A 112 6.03 13.08 2.22
N LYS A 113 6.16 12.29 1.14
CA LYS A 113 6.33 12.80 -0.22
C LYS A 113 5.13 13.61 -0.68
N VAL A 114 3.92 13.08 -0.47
CA VAL A 114 2.67 13.78 -0.81
C VAL A 114 2.49 15.06 0.00
N LYS A 115 2.84 15.03 1.30
CA LYS A 115 2.75 16.19 2.18
C LYS A 115 3.71 17.30 1.75
N ASN A 116 4.99 16.99 1.56
CA ASN A 116 5.99 18.00 1.18
C ASN A 116 5.64 18.65 -0.15
N TYR A 117 5.17 17.86 -1.12
CA TYR A 117 4.70 18.40 -2.39
C TYR A 117 3.50 19.37 -2.22
N SER A 118 2.63 19.12 -1.23
CA SER A 118 1.47 19.96 -0.92
C SER A 118 1.84 21.30 -0.25
N GLU A 119 3.00 21.40 0.38
CA GLU A 119 3.48 22.62 1.05
C GLU A 119 4.32 23.52 0.12
N GLU A 120 4.78 23.01 -1.03
CA GLU A 120 5.58 23.76 -2.01
C GLU A 120 4.77 24.72 -2.91
N LYS A 121 3.48 24.98 -2.60
CA LYS A 121 2.67 26.04 -3.24
C LYS A 121 1.71 26.71 -2.26
#